data_AF-A0A8H4SFT0-F1
#
_entry.id   AF-A0A8H4SFT0-F1
#
_cell.length_a   1.000
_cell.length_b   1.000
_cell.length_c   1.000
_cell.angle_alpha   90.00
_cell.angle_beta   90.00
_cell.angle_gamma   90.00
#
_symmetry.space_group_name_H-M   'P 1'
#
loop_
_entity.id
_entity.type
_entity.pdbx_description
1 polymer ?
#
loop_
_entity_poly.entity_id
_entity_poly.type
_entity_poly.pdbx_seq_one_letter_code
_entity_poly.pdbx_strand_id
1 'polypeptide(L)'
;MHRLVQLTMHMWLETHGQVEQWKEKFIGSLCQEFPTGEYENWEKCRLLFPHVKCAISQLPESRESLLEWAALLYRGAWYASESGQIADVREMALKSRKQRKKLLGVKDEEFLESTRILAKAYFLEGWLGEAERLQLQVIETRKIMLGDDHPDTLTSMVNLAETYGAQVWVI
;
A
#
# COMPACT_ATOMS: atom_id res chain seq x y z
N MET A 1 -6.07 27.05 -6.14
CA MET A 1 -5.21 27.56 -5.04
C MET A 1 -3.82 27.82 -5.61
N HIS A 2 -3.35 29.08 -5.61
CA HIS A 2 -2.03 29.43 -6.18
C HIS A 2 -0.87 29.13 -5.20
N ARG A 3 0.31 28.82 -5.75
CA ARG A 3 1.52 28.37 -5.03
C ARG A 3 1.95 29.26 -3.85
N LEU A 4 1.75 30.57 -3.96
CA LEU A 4 2.05 31.52 -2.88
C LEU A 4 1.18 31.30 -1.64
N VAL A 5 -0.11 31.03 -1.84
CA VAL A 5 -1.06 30.78 -0.72
C VAL A 5 -0.72 29.48 0.00
N GLN A 6 -0.29 28.44 -0.74
CA GLN A 6 0.17 27.19 -0.16
C GLN A 6 1.44 27.40 0.67
N LEU A 7 2.40 28.17 0.15
CA LEU A 7 3.65 28.48 0.85
C LEU A 7 3.40 29.27 2.14
N THR A 8 2.57 30.32 2.07
CA THR A 8 2.25 31.13 3.27
C THR A 8 1.52 30.31 4.32
N MET A 9 0.59 29.43 3.91
CA MET A 9 -0.07 28.53 4.86
C MET A 9 0.89 27.52 5.47
N HIS A 10 1.83 26.98 4.68
CA HIS A 10 2.83 26.06 5.20
C HIS A 10 3.72 26.73 6.26
N MET A 11 4.26 27.91 5.95
CA MET A 11 5.08 28.69 6.89
C MET A 11 4.30 29.06 8.16
N TRP A 12 3.02 29.39 8.02
CA TRP A 12 2.16 29.68 9.17
C TRP A 12 1.98 28.44 10.06
N LEU A 13 1.75 27.26 9.46
CA LEU A 13 1.62 26.01 10.21
C LEU A 13 2.91 25.62 10.93
N GLU A 14 4.07 25.82 10.29
CA GLU A 14 5.39 25.55 10.88
C GLU A 14 5.64 26.45 12.10
N THR A 15 5.39 27.76 11.97
CA THR A 15 5.61 28.73 13.06
C THR A 15 4.72 28.49 14.27
N HIS A 16 3.55 27.85 14.08
CA HIS A 16 2.60 27.53 15.15
C HIS A 16 2.67 26.06 15.60
N GLY A 17 3.59 25.25 15.06
CA GLY A 17 3.72 23.84 15.39
C GLY A 17 2.51 22.97 15.05
N GLN A 18 1.65 23.42 14.13
CA GLN A 18 0.40 22.74 13.76
C GLN A 18 0.55 21.79 12.56
N VAL A 19 1.76 21.64 12.01
CA VAL A 19 2.02 20.81 10.83
C VAL A 19 1.62 19.36 11.06
N GLU A 20 2.00 18.77 12.21
CA GLU A 20 1.67 17.38 12.52
C GLU A 20 0.16 17.14 12.59
N GLN A 21 -0.57 17.98 13.33
CA GLN A 21 -2.02 17.86 13.45
C GLN A 21 -2.72 17.93 12.09
N TRP A 22 -2.22 18.76 11.18
CA TRP A 22 -2.76 18.85 9.82
C TRP A 22 -2.41 17.65 8.95
N LYS A 23 -1.19 17.11 9.06
CA LYS A 23 -0.81 15.86 8.39
C LYS A 23 -1.71 14.71 8.85
N GLU A 24 -1.90 14.56 10.15
CA GLU A 24 -2.76 13.50 10.71
C GLU A 24 -4.21 13.62 10.22
N LYS A 25 -4.80 14.83 10.25
CA LYS A 25 -6.14 15.08 9.70
C LYS A 25 -6.24 14.79 8.21
N PHE A 26 -5.22 15.18 7.44
CA PHE A 26 -5.17 14.91 6.00
C PHE A 26 -5.16 13.41 5.72
N ILE A 27 -4.30 12.66 6.42
CA ILE A 27 -4.20 11.21 6.26
C ILE A 27 -5.48 10.52 6.72
N GLY A 28 -6.02 10.87 7.89
CA GLY A 28 -7.24 10.25 8.41
C GLY A 28 -8.44 10.49 7.49
N SER A 29 -8.63 11.74 7.03
CA SER A 29 -9.71 12.07 6.08
C SER A 29 -9.57 11.30 4.76
N LEU A 30 -8.35 11.23 4.21
CA LEU A 30 -8.12 10.53 2.96
C LEU A 30 -8.25 9.01 3.13
N CYS A 31 -7.84 8.44 4.27
CA CYS A 31 -8.02 7.04 4.61
C CYS A 31 -9.50 6.67 4.80
N GLN A 32 -10.32 7.58 5.31
CA GLN A 32 -11.77 7.38 5.42
C GLN A 32 -12.46 7.41 4.05
N GLU A 33 -12.05 8.33 3.18
CA GLU A 33 -12.70 8.54 1.89
C GLU A 33 -12.19 7.64 0.77
N PHE A 34 -10.92 7.23 0.80
CA PHE A 34 -10.30 6.41 -0.24
C PHE A 34 -10.67 4.93 -0.06
N PRO A 35 -11.49 4.36 -0.94
CA PRO A 35 -12.01 3.00 -0.77
C PRO A 35 -10.95 1.95 -1.12
N THR A 36 -11.23 0.69 -0.79
CA THR A 36 -10.59 -0.46 -1.45
C THR A 36 -10.98 -0.42 -2.93
N GLY A 37 -10.01 -0.56 -3.83
CA GLY A 37 -10.17 -0.17 -5.25
C GLY A 37 -11.09 -1.06 -6.09
N GLU A 38 -12.06 -1.73 -5.51
CA GLU A 38 -13.09 -2.49 -6.22
C GLU A 38 -13.73 -1.68 -7.36
N TYR A 39 -14.12 -2.35 -8.45
CA TYR A 39 -14.56 -1.71 -9.71
C TYR A 39 -15.65 -0.64 -9.52
N GLU A 40 -16.57 -0.86 -8.57
CA GLU A 40 -17.66 0.07 -8.25
C GLU A 40 -17.17 1.44 -7.79
N ASN A 41 -15.96 1.49 -7.22
CA ASN A 41 -15.38 2.67 -6.61
C ASN A 41 -14.26 3.32 -7.44
N TRP A 42 -14.02 2.85 -8.67
CA TRP A 42 -12.90 3.30 -9.50
C TRP A 42 -12.91 4.79 -9.80
N GLU A 43 -14.08 5.39 -10.03
CA GLU A 43 -14.17 6.82 -10.26
C GLU A 43 -13.69 7.62 -9.04
N LYS A 44 -14.10 7.21 -7.84
CA LYS A 44 -13.66 7.84 -6.59
C LYS A 44 -12.15 7.64 -6.38
N CYS A 45 -11.64 6.43 -6.61
CA CYS A 45 -10.20 6.17 -6.56
C CYS A 45 -9.44 7.06 -7.54
N ARG A 46 -9.88 7.16 -8.80
CA ARG A 46 -9.25 7.99 -9.83
C ARG A 46 -9.19 9.46 -9.42
N LEU A 47 -10.27 10.00 -8.86
CA LEU A 47 -10.35 11.38 -8.39
C LEU A 47 -9.43 11.64 -7.20
N LEU A 48 -9.35 10.70 -6.25
CA LEU A 48 -8.57 10.87 -5.02
C LEU A 48 -7.10 10.43 -5.13
N PHE A 49 -6.75 9.64 -6.14
CA PHE A 49 -5.41 9.07 -6.29
C PHE A 49 -4.28 10.10 -6.32
N PRO A 50 -4.41 11.29 -6.97
CA PRO A 50 -3.40 12.33 -6.87
C PRO A 50 -3.12 12.77 -5.43
N HIS A 51 -4.14 12.80 -4.57
CA HIS A 51 -3.97 13.11 -3.15
C HIS A 51 -3.27 11.98 -2.38
N VAL A 52 -3.53 10.71 -2.76
CA VAL A 52 -2.79 9.56 -2.22
C VAL A 52 -1.32 9.62 -2.60
N LYS A 53 -1.00 10.02 -3.84
CA LYS A 53 0.39 10.26 -4.25
C LYS A 53 1.05 11.36 -3.42
N CYS A 54 0.33 12.43 -3.06
CA CYS A 54 0.87 13.43 -2.15
C CYS A 54 1.12 12.88 -0.73
N ALA A 55 0.27 11.96 -0.25
CA ALA A 55 0.42 11.34 1.07
C ALA A 55 1.71 10.53 1.23
N ILE A 56 2.28 10.01 0.15
CA ILE A 56 3.57 9.29 0.13
C ILE A 56 4.71 10.06 0.82
N SER A 57 4.70 11.40 0.71
CA SER A 57 5.72 12.28 1.28
C SER A 57 5.35 12.81 2.68
N GLN A 58 4.12 12.56 3.14
CA GLN A 58 3.59 13.07 4.40
C GLN A 58 3.58 11.97 5.45
N LEU A 59 4.71 11.74 6.11
CA LEU A 59 4.82 10.76 7.18
C LEU A 59 4.30 11.35 8.51
N PRO A 60 3.24 10.80 9.11
CA PRO A 60 2.77 11.21 10.43
C PRO A 60 3.62 10.61 11.55
N GLU A 61 3.55 11.21 12.75
CA GLU A 61 4.32 10.76 13.93
C GLU A 61 3.52 9.82 14.84
N SER A 62 2.21 10.05 15.00
CA SER A 62 1.34 9.19 15.81
C SER A 62 1.28 7.76 15.30
N ARG A 63 1.26 6.80 16.24
CA ARG A 63 1.11 5.37 15.92
C ARG A 63 -0.18 5.09 15.15
N GLU A 64 -1.29 5.72 15.53
CA GLU A 64 -2.60 5.51 14.90
C GLU A 64 -2.59 6.05 13.47
N SER A 65 -2.14 7.29 13.30
CA SER A 65 -2.03 7.92 11.98
C SER A 65 -1.02 7.22 11.07
N LEU A 66 0.03 6.58 11.62
CA LEU A 66 0.93 5.74 10.85
C LEU A 66 0.26 4.46 10.32
N LEU A 67 -0.68 3.86 11.08
CA LEU A 67 -1.47 2.73 10.61
C LEU A 67 -2.43 3.15 9.51
N GLU A 68 -3.13 4.27 9.69
CA GLU A 68 -4.00 4.86 8.66
C GLU A 68 -3.21 5.22 7.40
N TRP A 69 -2.01 5.80 7.56
CA TRP A 69 -1.11 6.10 6.46
C TRP A 69 -0.70 4.84 5.71
N ALA A 70 -0.31 3.79 6.43
CA ALA A 70 0.07 2.53 5.81
C ALA A 70 -1.11 1.84 5.10
N ALA A 71 -2.32 1.91 5.67
CA ALA A 71 -3.54 1.41 5.06
C ALA A 71 -3.91 2.17 3.80
N LEU A 72 -3.81 3.50 3.83
CA LEU A 72 -4.04 4.36 2.68
C LEU A 72 -3.07 4.04 1.54
N LEU A 73 -1.78 3.89 1.83
CA LEU A 73 -0.78 3.52 0.83
C LEU A 73 -1.00 2.11 0.28
N TYR A 74 -1.47 1.17 1.09
CA TYR A 74 -1.87 -0.16 0.61
C TYR A 74 -3.02 -0.07 -0.39
N ARG A 75 -4.10 0.67 -0.06
CA ARG A 75 -5.24 0.87 -0.98
C ARG A 75 -4.83 1.60 -2.26
N GLY A 76 -3.95 2.60 -2.12
CA GLY A 76 -3.36 3.30 -3.26
C GLY A 76 -2.54 2.37 -4.16
N ALA A 77 -1.68 1.53 -3.57
CA ALA A 77 -0.88 0.56 -4.31
C ALA A 77 -1.76 -0.47 -5.05
N TRP A 78 -2.83 -0.93 -4.39
CA TRP A 78 -3.81 -1.82 -4.99
C TRP A 78 -4.51 -1.16 -6.19
N TYR A 79 -4.99 0.08 -6.05
CA TYR A 79 -5.59 0.79 -7.18
C TYR A 79 -4.58 1.05 -8.30
N ALA A 80 -3.33 1.39 -7.94
CA ALA A 80 -2.25 1.58 -8.90
C ALA A 80 -1.93 0.30 -9.69
N SER A 81 -2.00 -0.89 -9.07
CA SER A 81 -1.77 -2.16 -9.76
C SER A 81 -2.88 -2.48 -10.74
N GLU A 82 -4.14 -2.28 -10.36
CA GLU A 82 -5.29 -2.53 -11.24
C GLU A 82 -5.42 -1.50 -12.37
N SER A 83 -5.03 -0.26 -12.10
CA SER A 83 -5.05 0.84 -13.09
C SER A 83 -3.83 0.85 -14.03
N GLY A 84 -2.84 -0.03 -13.82
CA GLY A 84 -1.63 -0.13 -14.65
C GLY A 84 -0.54 0.91 -14.36
N GLN A 85 -0.66 1.69 -13.29
CA GLN A 85 0.32 2.71 -12.88
C GLN A 85 1.49 2.08 -12.09
N ILE A 86 2.27 1.22 -12.76
CA ILE A 86 3.31 0.35 -12.14
C ILE A 86 4.31 1.13 -11.27
N ALA A 87 4.74 2.31 -11.72
CA ALA A 87 5.74 3.13 -11.02
C ALA A 87 5.34 3.51 -9.59
N ASP A 88 4.04 3.75 -9.35
CA ASP A 88 3.53 4.16 -8.04
C ASP A 88 3.32 2.95 -7.10
N VAL A 89 3.09 1.74 -7.64
CA VAL A 89 2.77 0.53 -6.86
C VAL A 89 3.88 0.20 -5.88
N ARG A 90 5.12 0.09 -6.37
CA ARG A 90 6.26 -0.35 -5.56
C ARG A 90 6.56 0.61 -4.42
N GLU A 91 6.56 1.92 -4.69
CA GLU A 91 6.85 2.91 -3.65
C GLU A 91 5.81 2.86 -2.53
N MET A 92 4.52 2.87 -2.88
CA MET A 92 3.42 2.80 -1.92
C MET A 92 3.46 1.48 -1.14
N ALA A 93 3.66 0.35 -1.82
CA ALA A 93 3.73 -0.97 -1.21
C ALA A 93 4.91 -1.11 -0.22
N LEU A 94 6.11 -0.64 -0.59
CA LEU A 94 7.29 -0.67 0.28
C LEU A 94 7.07 0.16 1.55
N LYS A 95 6.52 1.37 1.40
CA LYS A 95 6.23 2.28 2.51
C LYS A 95 5.19 1.69 3.46
N SER A 96 4.07 1.20 2.92
CA SER A 96 3.02 0.52 3.70
C SER A 96 3.56 -0.66 4.49
N ARG A 97 4.24 -1.60 3.80
CA ARG A 97 4.79 -2.81 4.42
C ARG A 97 5.82 -2.49 5.51
N LYS A 98 6.68 -1.51 5.28
CA LYS A 98 7.70 -1.09 6.25
C LYS A 98 7.07 -0.61 7.55
N GLN A 99 5.99 0.16 7.49
CA GLN A 99 5.31 0.64 8.70
C GLN A 99 4.51 -0.46 9.39
N ARG A 100 3.72 -1.25 8.64
CA ARG A 100 2.96 -2.38 9.22
C ARG A 100 3.86 -3.40 9.91
N LYS A 101 5.04 -3.69 9.35
CA LYS A 101 6.04 -4.55 9.99
C LYS A 101 6.46 -4.04 11.36
N LYS A 102 6.65 -2.73 11.50
CA LYS A 102 7.09 -2.11 12.76
C LYS A 102 5.98 -2.07 13.81
N LEU A 103 4.72 -1.93 13.39
CA LEU A 103 3.60 -1.58 14.28
C LEU A 103 2.71 -2.76 14.68
N LEU A 104 2.54 -3.75 13.79
CA LEU A 104 1.59 -4.87 13.94
C LEU A 104 2.29 -6.22 14.12
N GLY A 105 3.53 -6.35 13.63
CA GLY A 105 4.29 -7.60 13.63
C GLY A 105 4.10 -8.41 12.34
N VAL A 106 4.87 -9.51 12.21
CA VAL A 106 4.98 -10.26 10.94
C VAL A 106 3.86 -11.28 10.69
N LYS A 107 3.02 -11.54 11.71
CA LYS A 107 1.88 -12.47 11.65
C LYS A 107 0.54 -11.73 11.66
N ASP A 108 0.55 -10.45 11.32
CA ASP A 108 -0.66 -9.67 11.20
C ASP A 108 -1.16 -9.70 9.75
N GLU A 109 -2.49 -9.84 9.56
CA GLU A 109 -3.08 -9.97 8.23
C GLU A 109 -2.84 -8.72 7.37
N GLU A 110 -2.84 -7.52 7.96
CA GLU A 110 -2.55 -6.30 7.20
C GLU A 110 -1.09 -6.25 6.72
N PHE A 111 -0.16 -6.78 7.53
CA PHE A 111 1.23 -6.94 7.13
C PHE A 111 1.36 -7.94 5.96
N LEU A 112 0.60 -9.05 5.99
CA LEU A 112 0.58 -10.02 4.90
C LEU A 112 -0.01 -9.43 3.62
N GLU A 113 -1.10 -8.69 3.71
CA GLU A 113 -1.69 -7.97 2.57
C GLU A 113 -0.73 -6.93 1.96
N SER A 114 -0.02 -6.17 2.81
CA SER A 114 1.02 -5.24 2.33
C SER A 114 2.22 -5.95 1.70
N THR A 115 2.51 -7.19 2.12
CA THR A 115 3.58 -8.00 1.53
C THR A 115 3.14 -8.59 0.19
N ARG A 116 1.88 -9.02 0.08
CA ARG A 116 1.28 -9.52 -1.16
C ARG A 116 1.26 -8.45 -2.25
N ILE A 117 0.86 -7.22 -1.94
CA ILE A 117 0.86 -6.12 -2.93
C ILE A 117 2.28 -5.75 -3.38
N LEU A 118 3.28 -5.84 -2.48
CA LEU A 118 4.70 -5.66 -2.85
C LEU A 118 5.18 -6.77 -3.79
N ALA A 119 4.78 -8.02 -3.54
CA ALA A 119 5.10 -9.13 -4.45
C ALA A 119 4.47 -8.90 -5.84
N LYS A 120 3.22 -8.41 -5.91
CA LYS A 120 2.58 -8.02 -7.17
C LYS A 120 3.35 -6.90 -7.87
N ALA A 121 3.86 -5.92 -7.14
CA ALA A 121 4.70 -4.86 -7.70
C ALA A 121 5.96 -5.42 -8.38
N TYR A 122 6.68 -6.35 -7.73
CA TYR A 122 7.84 -7.00 -8.33
C TYR A 122 7.48 -7.84 -9.55
N PHE A 123 6.35 -8.55 -9.51
CA PHE A 123 5.86 -9.30 -10.66
C PHE A 123 5.61 -8.38 -11.87
N LEU A 124 4.93 -7.24 -11.65
CA LEU A 124 4.66 -6.26 -12.72
C LEU A 124 5.93 -5.60 -13.28
N GLU A 125 6.99 -5.49 -12.46
CA GLU A 125 8.29 -4.98 -12.90
C GLU A 125 9.19 -6.07 -13.55
N GLY A 126 8.75 -7.33 -13.58
CA GLY A 126 9.52 -8.45 -14.13
C GLY A 126 10.56 -9.07 -13.17
N TRP A 127 10.59 -8.65 -11.91
CA TRP A 127 11.50 -9.17 -10.88
C TRP A 127 10.91 -10.43 -10.24
N LEU A 128 10.74 -11.48 -11.05
CA LEU A 128 9.98 -12.68 -10.68
C LEU A 128 10.55 -13.44 -9.47
N GLY A 129 11.86 -13.41 -9.26
CA GLY A 129 12.49 -14.05 -8.09
C GLY A 129 12.16 -13.37 -6.76
N GLU A 130 12.07 -12.02 -6.75
CA GLU A 130 11.64 -11.30 -5.53
C GLU A 130 10.13 -11.44 -5.28
N ALA A 131 9.33 -11.50 -6.34
CA ALA A 131 7.91 -11.78 -6.24
C ALA A 131 7.65 -13.17 -5.62
N GLU A 132 8.31 -14.21 -6.14
CA GLU A 132 8.24 -15.58 -5.62
C GLU A 132 8.62 -15.64 -4.15
N ARG A 133 9.77 -15.07 -3.77
CA ARG A 133 10.27 -15.10 -2.39
C ARG A 133 9.26 -14.49 -1.41
N LEU A 134 8.62 -13.38 -1.78
CA LEU A 134 7.61 -12.74 -0.95
C LEU A 134 6.29 -13.52 -0.92
N GLN A 135 5.87 -14.13 -2.03
CA GLN A 135 4.66 -14.95 -2.09
C GLN A 135 4.80 -16.22 -1.24
N LEU A 136 5.95 -16.90 -1.29
CA LEU A 136 6.25 -18.05 -0.44
C LEU A 136 6.17 -17.69 1.04
N GLN A 137 6.74 -16.55 1.44
CA GLN A 137 6.66 -16.06 2.82
C GLN A 137 5.19 -15.86 3.26
N VAL A 138 4.35 -15.28 2.40
CA VAL A 138 2.93 -15.06 2.69
C VAL A 138 2.17 -16.38 2.82
N ILE A 139 2.40 -17.33 1.90
CA ILE A 139 1.77 -18.65 1.93
C ILE A 139 2.11 -19.37 3.23
N GLU A 140 3.40 -19.48 3.59
CA GLU A 140 3.83 -20.18 4.81
C GLU A 140 3.18 -19.58 6.06
N THR A 141 3.10 -18.24 6.12
CA THR A 141 2.49 -17.56 7.27
C THR A 141 0.97 -17.78 7.31
N ARG A 142 0.26 -17.68 6.18
CA ARG A 142 -1.19 -17.93 6.11
C ARG A 142 -1.57 -19.38 6.39
N LYS A 143 -0.77 -20.34 5.95
CA LYS A 143 -0.95 -21.77 6.30
C LYS A 143 -0.95 -21.98 7.81
N ILE A 144 -0.03 -21.34 8.53
CA ILE A 144 0.06 -21.43 9.99
C ILE A 144 -1.13 -20.75 10.67
N MET A 145 -1.58 -19.61 10.14
CA MET A 145 -2.63 -18.78 10.78
C MET A 145 -4.05 -19.25 10.46
N LEU A 146 -4.31 -19.64 9.23
CA LEU A 146 -5.66 -19.85 8.66
C LEU A 146 -5.87 -21.29 8.18
N GLY A 147 -4.79 -22.05 7.98
CA GLY A 147 -4.82 -23.38 7.37
C GLY A 147 -4.59 -23.37 5.86
N ASP A 148 -4.37 -24.56 5.32
CA ASP A 148 -4.07 -24.77 3.89
C ASP A 148 -5.27 -24.46 2.98
N ASP A 149 -6.48 -24.81 3.42
CA ASP A 149 -7.72 -24.70 2.63
C ASP A 149 -8.38 -23.31 2.70
N HIS A 150 -7.81 -22.38 3.47
CA HIS A 150 -8.37 -21.05 3.60
C HIS A 150 -8.33 -20.29 2.25
N PRO A 151 -9.40 -19.58 1.85
CA PRO A 151 -9.43 -18.84 0.59
C PRO A 151 -8.21 -17.94 0.37
N ASP A 152 -7.78 -17.20 1.40
CA ASP A 152 -6.61 -16.32 1.28
C ASP A 152 -5.28 -17.06 1.07
N THR A 153 -5.15 -18.28 1.62
CA THR A 153 -3.99 -19.15 1.38
C THR A 153 -4.00 -19.62 -0.07
N LEU A 154 -5.16 -20.05 -0.57
CA LEU A 154 -5.35 -20.50 -1.95
C LEU A 154 -5.10 -19.36 -2.95
N THR A 155 -5.60 -18.15 -2.67
CA THR A 155 -5.32 -16.95 -3.49
C THR A 155 -3.82 -16.65 -3.53
N SER A 156 -3.10 -16.79 -2.42
CA SER A 156 -1.63 -16.63 -2.41
C SER A 156 -0.92 -17.70 -3.26
N MET A 157 -1.39 -18.95 -3.25
CA MET A 157 -0.85 -20.02 -4.10
C MET A 157 -1.08 -19.74 -5.59
N VAL A 158 -2.25 -19.20 -5.97
CA VAL A 158 -2.53 -18.81 -7.36
C VAL A 158 -1.54 -17.73 -7.84
N ASN A 159 -1.29 -16.71 -7.02
CA ASN A 159 -0.29 -15.67 -7.36
C ASN A 159 1.13 -16.25 -7.55
N LEU A 160 1.50 -17.27 -6.77
CA LEU A 160 2.77 -17.97 -6.92
C LEU A 160 2.80 -18.79 -8.22
N ALA A 161 1.72 -19.49 -8.56
CA ALA A 161 1.61 -20.22 -9.82
C ALA A 161 1.72 -19.30 -11.04
N GLU A 162 1.10 -18.11 -11.00
CA GLU A 162 1.27 -17.07 -12.04
C GLU A 162 2.74 -16.66 -12.20
N THR A 163 3.46 -16.52 -11.08
CA THR A 163 4.88 -16.14 -11.07
C THR A 163 5.74 -17.24 -11.69
N TYR A 164 5.50 -18.52 -11.35
CA TYR A 164 6.18 -19.64 -12.01
C TYR A 164 5.86 -19.74 -13.50
N GLY A 165 4.60 -19.54 -13.88
CA GLY A 165 4.20 -19.48 -15.28
C GLY A 165 5.01 -18.43 -16.03
N ALA A 166 5.10 -17.21 -15.49
CA ALA A 166 5.87 -16.13 -16.11
C ALA A 166 7.37 -16.42 -16.21
N GLN A 167 7.97 -17.14 -15.25
CA GLN A 167 9.39 -17.51 -15.30
C GLN A 167 9.69 -18.46 -16.46
N VAL A 168 8.78 -19.37 -16.78
CA VAL A 168 8.94 -20.34 -17.88
C VAL A 168 8.94 -19.66 -19.26
N TRP A 169 8.23 -18.54 -19.42
CA TRP A 169 8.17 -17.78 -20.68
C TRP A 169 9.39 -16.86 -20.92
N VAL A 170 10.30 -16.74 -19.94
CA VAL A 170 11.48 -15.87 -19.99
C VAL A 170 12.78 -16.65 -20.31
N ILE A 171 12.68 -17.98 -20.49
CA ILE A 171 13.78 -18.88 -20.89
C ILE A 171 13.65 -19.21 -22.39
#